data_AF-Q5ZGL2-F1
#
_entry.id   AF-Q5ZGL2-F1
#
_cell.length_a   1.000
_cell.length_b   1.000
_cell.length_c   1.000
_cell.angle_alpha   90.00
_cell.angle_beta   90.00
_cell.angle_gamma   90.00
#
_symmetry.space_group_name_H-M   'P 1'
#
loop_
_entity.id
_entity.type
_entity.pdbx_description
1 polymer ?
#
loop_
_entity_poly.entity_id
_entity_poly.type
_entity_poly.pdbx_seq_one_letter_code
_entity_poly.pdbx_strand_id
1 'polypeptide(L)' 'MTKTGYINAAFRSSRNNEAYLFINDKYVLLDYAPGTSNDKVLYGPTPVRDG' A
#
# COMPACT_ATOMS: atom_id res chain seq x y z
N MET A 1 7.35 21.52 -2.11
CA MET A 1 5.94 21.18 -1.76
C MET A 1 5.80 19.67 -1.86
N THR A 2 5.71 18.97 -0.74
CA THR A 2 5.27 17.56 -0.77
C THR A 2 3.81 17.55 -1.19
N LYS A 3 3.51 16.98 -2.36
CA LYS A 3 2.13 16.74 -2.79
C LYS A 3 1.43 15.98 -1.67
N THR A 4 0.28 16.47 -1.20
CA THR A 4 -0.59 15.72 -0.29
C THR A 4 -0.85 14.35 -0.94
N GLY A 5 -0.23 13.32 -0.37
CA GLY A 5 -0.08 12.04 -1.04
C GLY A 5 -1.20 11.11 -0.66
N TYR A 6 -2.29 11.16 -1.42
CA TYR A 6 -3.23 10.03 -1.49
C TYR A 6 -2.69 8.97 -2.45
N ILE A 7 -3.40 7.84 -2.56
CA ILE A 7 -3.03 6.72 -3.41
C ILE A 7 -2.95 7.17 -4.88
N ASN A 8 -1.80 6.96 -5.52
CA ASN A 8 -1.59 7.20 -6.94
C ASN A 8 -1.94 5.98 -7.79
N ALA A 9 -1.59 4.79 -7.31
CA ALA A 9 -1.86 3.53 -7.97
C ALA A 9 -2.01 2.42 -6.93
N ALA A 10 -2.73 1.37 -7.30
CA ALA A 10 -2.88 0.17 -6.49
C ALA A 10 -3.01 -1.06 -7.37
N PHE A 11 -2.49 -2.20 -6.91
CA PHE A 11 -2.78 -3.50 -7.50
C PHE A 11 -2.88 -4.59 -6.43
N ARG A 12 -3.70 -5.60 -6.73
CA ARG A 12 -3.91 -6.74 -5.85
C ARG A 12 -2.66 -7.62 -5.82
N SER A 13 -2.21 -8.01 -4.63
CA SER A 13 -1.20 -9.06 -4.47
C SER A 13 -1.74 -10.40 -4.96
N SER A 14 -0.85 -11.34 -5.26
CA SER A 14 -1.25 -12.74 -5.48
C SER A 14 -1.76 -13.40 -4.20
N ARG A 15 -1.41 -12.84 -3.03
CA ARG A 15 -1.88 -13.31 -1.72
C ARG A 15 -3.28 -12.76 -1.42
N ASN A 16 -4.06 -13.56 -0.71
CA ASN A 16 -5.40 -13.17 -0.30
C ASN A 16 -5.35 -11.97 0.64
N ASN A 17 -6.28 -11.04 0.42
CA ASN A 17 -6.50 -9.84 1.23
C ASN A 17 -5.32 -8.85 1.24
N GLU A 18 -4.32 -9.04 0.39
CA GLU A 18 -3.17 -8.15 0.30
C GLU A 18 -3.23 -7.25 -0.96
N ALA A 19 -2.82 -5.99 -0.81
CA ALA A 19 -2.69 -5.05 -1.93
C ALA A 19 -1.45 -4.15 -1.77
N TYR A 20 -0.81 -3.85 -2.90
CA TYR A 20 0.25 -2.85 -2.97
C TYR A 20 -0.37 -1.49 -3.28
N LEU A 21 -0.06 -0.49 -2.47
CA LEU A 21 -0.49 0.90 -2.63
C LEU A 21 0.73 1.78 -2.90
N PHE A 22 0.66 2.61 -3.93
CA PHE A 22 1.74 3.53 -4.31
C PHE A 22 1.33 4.96 -3.99
N ILE A 23 2.19 5.66 -3.23
CA ILE A 23 1.98 7.04 -2.81
C ILE A 23 3.28 7.79 -3.08
N ASN A 24 3.25 8.72 -4.03
CA ASN A 24 4.41 9.43 -4.55
C ASN A 24 5.52 8.43 -4.98
N ASP A 25 6.67 8.47 -4.33
CA ASP A 25 7.86 7.65 -4.59
C ASP A 25 7.95 6.40 -3.70
N LYS A 26 6.92 6.13 -2.90
CA LYS A 26 6.89 5.03 -1.92
C LYS A 26 5.76 4.06 -2.21
N TYR A 27 5.91 2.86 -1.68
CA TYR A 27 4.84 1.86 -1.65
C TYR A 27 4.64 1.29 -0.25
N VAL A 28 3.43 0.77 -0.03
CA VAL A 28 3.02 0.02 1.15
C VAL A 28 2.35 -1.27 0.71
N LEU A 29 2.64 -2.37 1.40
CA LEU A 29 1.85 -3.59 1.32
C LEU A 29 0.85 -3.59 2.48
N LEU A 30 -0.42 -3.70 2.16
CA LEU A 30 -1.53 -3.65 3.12
C LEU A 30 -2.33 -4.95 3.06
N ASP A 31 -2.65 -5.54 4.21
CA ASP A 31 -3.79 -6.43 4.36
C ASP A 31 -5.04 -5.55 4.53
N TYR A 32 -5.92 -5.52 3.53
CA TYR A 32 -7.10 -4.67 3.53
C TYR A 32 -8.32 -5.31 4.23
N ALA A 33 -8.18 -6.53 4.76
CA ALA A 33 -9.14 -7.23 5.63
C ALA A 33 -10.63 -7.00 5.25
N PRO A 34 -11.07 -7.46 4.06
CA PRO A 34 -12.39 -7.12 3.50
C PRO A 34 -13.53 -7.50 4.45
N GLY A 35 -14.50 -6.59 4.61
CA GLY A 35 -15.65 -6.80 5.50
C GLY A 35 -15.36 -6.56 6.98
N THR A 36 -14.15 -6.11 7.31
CA THR A 36 -13.75 -5.69 8.66
C THR A 36 -13.04 -4.33 8.59
N SER A 37 -12.76 -3.72 9.75
CA SER A 37 -11.89 -2.55 9.88
C SER A 37 -10.53 -2.93 10.50
N ASN A 38 -10.10 -4.18 10.28
CA ASN A 38 -8.83 -4.71 10.80
C ASN A 38 -7.72 -4.64 9.74
N ASP A 39 -7.76 -3.62 8.88
CA ASP A 39 -6.73 -3.38 7.89
C ASP A 39 -5.37 -3.10 8.54
N LYS A 40 -4.31 -3.66 7.98
CA LYS A 40 -2.97 -3.66 8.58
C LYS A 40 -1.90 -3.44 7.54
N VAL A 41 -0.96 -2.56 7.85
CA VAL A 41 0.28 -2.42 7.08
C VAL A 41 1.16 -3.64 7.36
N LEU A 42 1.45 -4.41 6.32
CA LEU A 42 2.34 -5.57 6.38
C LEU A 42 3.80 -5.18 6.09
N TYR A 43 4.00 -4.22 5.19
CA TYR A 43 5.33 -3.76 4.80
C TYR A 43 5.32 -2.30 4.31
N GLY A 44 6.43 -1.58 4.54
CA GLY A 44 6.58 -0.17 4.17
C GLY A 44 6.08 0.80 5.26
N PRO A 45 5.98 2.11 4.94
CA PRO A 45 6.24 2.74 3.65
C PRO A 45 7.73 2.78 3.27
N THR A 46 8.06 2.16 2.14
CA THR A 46 9.43 2.02 1.61
C THR A 46 9.51 2.69 0.23
N PRO A 47 10.63 3.34 -0.14
CA PRO A 47 10.82 3.85 -1.49
C PRO A 47 10.67 2.73 -2.53
N VAL A 48 10.01 2.99 -3.65
CA VAL A 48 9.80 1.99 -4.72
C VAL A 48 11.11 1.44 -5.25
N ARG A 49 12.18 2.26 -5.23
CA ARG A 49 13.54 1.87 -5.64
C ARG A 49 14.22 0.86 -4.70
N ASP A 50 13.72 0.71 -3.47
CA ASP A 50 14.28 -0.18 -2.46
C ASP A 50 13.45 -1.48 -2.33
N GLY A 51 12.41 -1.65 -3.18
CA GLY A 51 11.49 -2.79 -3.19
C GLY A 51 11.88 -3.92 -4.12
#